data_AF-A0A3P7MB23-F1
#
_entry.id   AF-A0A3P7MB23-F1
#
_cell.length_a   1.000
_cell.length_b   1.000
_cell.length_c   1.000
_cell.angle_alpha   90.00
_cell.angle_beta   90.00
_cell.angle_gamma   90.00
#
_symmetry.space_group_name_H-M   'P 1'
#
loop_
_entity.id
_entity.type
_entity.pdbx_description
1 polymer ?
#
loop_
_entity_poly.entity_id
_entity_poly.type
_entity_poly.pdbx_seq_one_letter_code
_entity_poly.pdbx_strand_id
1 'polypeptide(L)'
;MDSIIRFLLRETIRKPGLHMNKHFKNEFLRGRGKYGLDLAALIIQMGRDHGIPGYTAFRSACGLRRPANFTDLDDIVLQSLNLAELAKLYNHIDDVDLFVLGMAEKPEIGALVGPTFACIIGRQFQKIRRGDRFWYENFFLPSAFTLEQLGEIRKTTLARIICDNSDGIRQIQPNVFTLADDYG
;
A
#
# COMPACT_ATOMS: atom_id res chain seq x y z
N MET A 1 10.75 -14.30 18.82
CA MET A 1 10.73 -13.38 17.66
C MET A 1 10.77 -14.17 16.35
N ASP A 2 11.68 -15.14 16.24
CA ASP A 2 11.83 -16.03 15.07
C ASP A 2 10.55 -16.75 14.62
N SER A 3 9.68 -17.16 15.54
CA SER A 3 8.40 -17.76 15.19
C SER A 3 7.51 -16.83 14.35
N ILE A 4 7.51 -15.54 14.67
CA ILE A 4 6.75 -14.52 13.92
C ILE A 4 7.40 -14.29 12.56
N ILE A 5 8.73 -14.18 12.51
CA ILE A 5 9.44 -13.98 11.23
C ILE A 5 9.21 -15.18 10.30
N ARG A 6 9.29 -16.42 10.82
CA ARG A 6 8.97 -17.62 10.02
C ARG A 6 7.54 -17.63 9.50
N PHE A 7 6.59 -17.12 10.29
CA PHE A 7 5.21 -16.96 9.85
C PHE A 7 5.13 -15.92 8.71
N LEU A 8 5.72 -14.74 8.88
CA LEU A 8 5.73 -13.68 7.87
C LEU A 8 6.41 -14.10 6.55
N LEU A 9 7.44 -14.96 6.62
CA LEU A 9 8.14 -15.48 5.44
C LEU A 9 7.38 -16.55 4.67
N ARG A 10 6.38 -17.19 5.29
CA ARG A 10 5.63 -18.31 4.70
C ARG A 10 4.21 -17.92 4.32
N GLU A 11 3.61 -17.02 5.08
CA GLU A 11 2.24 -16.62 4.86
C GLU A 11 2.11 -15.70 3.67
N THR A 12 1.11 -16.01 2.85
CA THR A 12 0.78 -15.20 1.69
C THR A 12 -0.11 -14.04 2.08
N ILE A 13 0.14 -12.87 1.50
CA ILE A 13 -0.79 -11.76 1.63
C ILE A 13 -2.14 -12.15 1.01
N ARG A 14 -3.22 -11.54 1.51
CA ARG A 14 -4.49 -11.60 0.79
C ARG A 14 -4.33 -10.88 -0.55
N LYS A 15 -4.92 -11.45 -1.61
CA LYS A 15 -4.96 -10.80 -2.93
C LYS A 15 -5.57 -9.40 -2.81
N PRO A 16 -5.18 -8.41 -3.61
CA PRO A 16 -5.82 -7.10 -3.59
C PRO A 16 -7.35 -7.20 -3.74
N GLY A 17 -8.07 -6.40 -2.95
CA GLY A 17 -9.54 -6.35 -3.01
C GLY A 17 -10.18 -5.61 -1.84
N LEU A 18 -11.50 -5.46 -1.91
CA LEU A 18 -12.31 -4.81 -0.87
C LEU A 18 -12.65 -5.78 0.27
N HIS A 19 -11.64 -6.17 1.05
CA HIS A 19 -11.85 -6.97 2.25
C HIS A 19 -10.98 -6.47 3.40
N MET A 20 -11.56 -6.55 4.60
CA MET A 20 -10.91 -6.23 5.85
C MET A 20 -11.31 -7.28 6.87
N ASN A 21 -10.35 -7.81 7.61
CA ASN A 21 -10.64 -8.83 8.62
C ASN A 21 -11.45 -8.21 9.78
N LYS A 22 -12.11 -9.07 10.58
CA LYS A 22 -12.92 -8.63 11.73
C LYS A 22 -12.10 -7.82 12.74
N HIS A 23 -10.81 -8.15 12.89
CA HIS A 23 -9.96 -7.46 13.87
C HIS A 23 -9.75 -5.99 13.51
N PHE A 24 -9.63 -5.64 12.24
CA PHE A 24 -9.53 -4.25 11.80
C PHE A 24 -10.89 -3.59 11.59
N LYS A 25 -11.92 -4.35 11.20
CA LYS A 25 -13.25 -3.80 10.94
C LYS A 25 -14.07 -3.54 12.20
N ASN A 26 -13.96 -4.36 13.24
CA ASN A 26 -14.84 -4.28 14.42
C ASN A 26 -14.08 -4.23 15.76
N GLU A 27 -12.81 -4.61 15.77
CA GLU A 27 -12.03 -4.79 17.00
C GLU A 27 -10.75 -3.95 17.00
N PHE A 28 -10.63 -2.95 16.12
CA PHE A 28 -9.40 -2.16 16.02
C PHE A 28 -9.19 -1.37 17.30
N LEU A 29 -7.97 -1.41 17.85
CA LEU A 29 -7.61 -0.83 19.14
C LEU A 29 -8.52 -1.25 20.31
N ARG A 30 -9.16 -2.44 20.20
CA ARG A 30 -9.96 -3.00 21.30
C ARG A 30 -9.03 -3.34 22.47
N GLY A 31 -9.07 -2.50 23.51
CA GLY A 31 -8.44 -2.77 24.79
C GLY A 31 -9.17 -3.87 25.58
N ARG A 32 -9.25 -3.73 26.90
CA ARG A 32 -10.01 -4.68 27.76
C ARG A 32 -11.54 -4.52 27.65
N GLY A 33 -12.02 -3.59 26.84
CA GLY A 33 -13.44 -3.31 26.63
C GLY A 33 -14.15 -4.29 25.70
N LYS A 34 -15.48 -4.14 25.62
CA LYS A 34 -16.36 -4.98 24.79
C LYS A 34 -16.42 -4.55 23.31
N TYR A 35 -16.06 -3.31 23.01
CA TYR A 35 -16.16 -2.72 21.67
C TYR A 35 -14.79 -2.28 21.18
N GLY A 36 -14.52 -2.48 19.89
CA GLY A 36 -13.39 -1.87 19.19
C GLY A 36 -13.87 -0.88 18.14
N LEU A 37 -12.92 -0.29 17.44
CA LEU A 37 -13.17 0.67 16.37
C LEU A 37 -13.20 -0.04 15.00
N ASP A 38 -13.77 0.64 14.02
CA ASP A 38 -13.68 0.27 12.60
C ASP A 38 -12.59 1.10 11.94
N LEU A 39 -11.49 0.44 11.55
CA LEU A 39 -10.35 1.11 10.92
C LEU A 39 -10.72 1.76 9.58
N ALA A 40 -11.59 1.15 8.77
CA ALA A 40 -12.00 1.74 7.50
C ALA A 40 -12.82 3.01 7.73
N ALA A 41 -13.76 2.97 8.69
CA ALA A 41 -14.55 4.13 9.06
C ALA A 41 -13.67 5.26 9.62
N LEU A 42 -12.66 4.92 10.44
CA LEU A 42 -11.67 5.89 10.93
C LEU A 42 -10.88 6.53 9.79
N ILE A 43 -10.39 5.75 8.81
CA ILE A 43 -9.63 6.30 7.68
C ILE A 43 -10.48 7.25 6.84
N ILE A 44 -11.76 6.90 6.59
CA ILE A 44 -12.71 7.78 5.91
C ILE A 44 -12.88 9.08 6.71
N GLN A 45 -13.13 8.99 8.01
CA GLN A 45 -13.33 10.16 8.85
C GLN A 45 -12.07 11.04 8.94
N MET A 46 -10.88 10.45 9.02
CA MET A 46 -9.59 11.17 8.98
C MET A 46 -9.37 11.86 7.63
N GLY A 47 -9.79 11.24 6.51
CA GLY A 47 -9.74 11.88 5.21
C GLY A 47 -10.56 13.17 5.17
N ARG A 48 -11.78 13.12 5.74
CA ARG A 48 -12.68 14.28 5.83
C ARG A 48 -12.14 15.35 6.77
N ASP A 49 -11.60 14.95 7.93
CA ASP A 49 -10.99 15.86 8.91
C ASP A 49 -9.79 16.62 8.31
N HIS A 50 -8.94 15.94 7.55
CA HIS A 50 -7.83 16.55 6.83
C HIS A 50 -8.23 17.34 5.57
N GLY A 51 -9.52 17.41 5.24
CA GLY A 51 -10.00 18.10 4.03
C GLY A 51 -9.48 17.48 2.73
N ILE A 52 -9.25 16.17 2.72
CA ILE A 52 -8.78 15.45 1.53
C ILE A 52 -9.86 15.53 0.44
N PRO A 53 -9.52 16.01 -0.77
CA PRO A 53 -10.48 16.02 -1.88
C PRO A 53 -11.02 14.63 -2.22
N GLY A 54 -12.20 14.59 -2.84
CA GLY A 54 -12.78 13.35 -3.33
C GLY A 54 -11.90 12.65 -4.38
N TYR A 55 -12.16 11.36 -4.57
CA TYR A 55 -11.42 10.47 -5.47
C TYR A 55 -11.20 11.05 -6.88
N THR A 56 -12.22 11.66 -7.47
CA THR A 56 -12.17 12.17 -8.84
C THR A 56 -11.17 13.31 -9.01
N ALA A 57 -10.93 14.12 -7.97
CA ALA A 57 -9.92 15.18 -7.99
C ALA A 57 -8.50 14.59 -8.12
N PHE A 58 -8.23 13.50 -7.40
CA PHE A 58 -6.94 12.81 -7.49
C PHE A 58 -6.73 12.14 -8.85
N ARG A 59 -7.79 11.54 -9.43
CA ARG A 59 -7.72 11.03 -10.80
C ARG A 59 -7.32 12.10 -11.80
N SER A 60 -7.98 13.27 -11.75
CA SER A 60 -7.63 14.41 -12.59
C SER A 60 -6.20 14.89 -12.35
N ALA A 61 -5.76 15.02 -11.09
CA ALA A 61 -4.39 15.41 -10.75
C ALA A 61 -3.32 14.41 -11.22
N CYS A 62 -3.71 13.14 -11.37
CA CYS A 62 -2.87 12.06 -11.91
C CYS A 62 -2.97 11.93 -13.43
N GLY A 63 -3.74 12.77 -14.12
CA GLY A 63 -3.93 12.70 -15.57
C GLY A 63 -4.78 11.50 -16.03
N LEU A 64 -5.55 10.91 -15.11
CA LEU A 64 -6.42 9.76 -15.38
C LEU A 64 -7.82 10.23 -15.77
N ARG A 65 -8.56 9.38 -16.52
CA ARG A 65 -9.97 9.64 -16.88
C ARG A 65 -10.80 9.89 -15.61
N ARG A 66 -11.47 11.05 -15.54
CA ARG A 66 -12.39 11.40 -14.46
C ARG A 66 -13.79 10.79 -14.76
N PRO A 67 -14.34 9.92 -13.90
CA PRO A 67 -15.71 9.46 -14.05
C PRO A 67 -16.69 10.62 -13.78
N ALA A 68 -17.73 10.77 -14.59
CA ALA A 68 -18.76 11.79 -14.44
C ALA A 68 -19.97 11.29 -13.63
N ASN A 69 -20.14 9.98 -13.53
CA ASN A 69 -21.23 9.33 -12.80
C ASN A 69 -20.76 7.99 -12.22
N PHE A 70 -21.61 7.33 -11.42
CA PHE A 70 -21.27 6.04 -10.82
C PHE A 70 -21.11 4.90 -11.83
N THR A 71 -21.83 4.92 -12.96
CA THR A 71 -21.72 3.87 -14.00
C THR A 71 -20.39 3.91 -14.75
N ASP A 72 -19.75 5.08 -14.85
CA ASP A 72 -18.42 5.25 -15.45
C ASP A 72 -17.30 4.56 -14.66
N LEU A 73 -17.60 4.02 -13.47
CA LEU A 73 -16.67 3.26 -12.63
C LEU A 73 -16.55 1.79 -13.03
N ASP A 74 -17.49 1.22 -13.80
CA ASP A 74 -17.58 -0.23 -14.05
C ASP A 74 -16.31 -0.85 -14.65
N ASP A 75 -15.64 -0.11 -15.55
CA ASP A 75 -14.36 -0.52 -16.14
C ASP A 75 -13.15 -0.17 -15.26
N ILE A 76 -13.31 0.74 -14.28
CA ILE A 76 -12.25 1.24 -13.39
C ILE A 76 -12.08 0.39 -12.12
N VAL A 77 -13.19 -0.02 -11.50
CA VAL A 77 -13.21 -0.61 -10.16
C VAL A 77 -13.49 -2.11 -10.17
N LEU A 78 -13.14 -2.79 -9.08
CA LEU A 78 -13.41 -4.20 -8.88
C LEU A 78 -14.91 -4.49 -9.01
N GLN A 79 -15.25 -5.58 -9.70
CA GLN A 79 -16.64 -6.06 -9.87
C GLN A 79 -17.33 -6.39 -8.54
N SER A 80 -16.56 -6.59 -7.47
CA SER A 80 -17.10 -6.83 -6.13
C SER A 80 -17.68 -5.56 -5.46
N LEU A 81 -17.40 -4.36 -5.99
CA LEU A 81 -18.01 -3.13 -5.50
C LEU A 81 -19.43 -2.99 -6.05
N ASN A 82 -20.41 -2.88 -5.15
CA ASN A 82 -21.79 -2.61 -5.54
C ASN A 82 -22.00 -1.10 -5.80
N LEU A 83 -21.96 -0.70 -7.07
CA LEU A 83 -22.13 0.69 -7.49
C LEU A 83 -23.50 1.26 -7.15
N ALA A 84 -24.56 0.43 -7.16
CA ALA A 84 -25.90 0.88 -6.79
C ALA A 84 -26.01 1.20 -5.31
N GLU A 85 -25.30 0.46 -4.45
CA GLU A 85 -25.23 0.77 -3.03
C GLU A 85 -24.37 2.01 -2.78
N LEU A 86 -23.25 2.15 -3.49
CA LEU A 86 -22.41 3.35 -3.40
C LEU A 86 -23.19 4.61 -3.77
N ALA A 87 -24.02 4.55 -4.82
CA ALA A 87 -24.86 5.67 -5.27
C ALA A 87 -25.98 6.04 -4.28
N LYS A 88 -26.34 5.17 -3.32
CA LYS A 88 -27.24 5.53 -2.21
C LYS A 88 -26.51 6.23 -1.07
N LEU A 89 -25.20 5.98 -0.92
CA LEU A 89 -24.38 6.52 0.16
C LEU A 89 -23.82 7.91 -0.16
N TYR A 90 -23.55 8.20 -1.43
CA TYR A 90 -23.00 9.48 -1.90
C TYR A 90 -23.93 10.12 -2.92
N ASN A 91 -24.17 11.43 -2.79
CA ASN A 91 -25.04 12.19 -3.69
C ASN A 91 -24.42 12.35 -5.08
N HIS A 92 -23.10 12.59 -5.14
CA HIS A 92 -22.36 12.76 -6.39
C HIS A 92 -21.07 11.94 -6.39
N ILE A 93 -20.59 11.54 -7.58
CA ILE A 93 -19.34 10.76 -7.72
C ILE A 93 -18.12 11.51 -7.17
N ASP A 94 -18.16 12.84 -7.20
CA ASP A 94 -17.11 13.71 -6.70
C ASP A 94 -17.02 13.76 -5.16
N ASP A 95 -18.09 13.34 -4.47
CA ASP A 95 -18.14 13.30 -3.01
C ASP A 95 -17.52 12.01 -2.44
N VAL A 96 -17.23 11.02 -3.29
CA VAL A 96 -16.74 9.73 -2.82
C VAL A 96 -15.31 9.87 -2.32
N ASP A 97 -15.09 9.50 -1.04
CA ASP A 97 -13.80 9.59 -0.37
C ASP A 97 -12.70 8.86 -1.16
N LEU A 98 -11.51 9.49 -1.26
CA LEU A 98 -10.36 8.91 -1.97
C LEU A 98 -10.06 7.47 -1.55
N PHE A 99 -10.12 7.19 -0.23
CA PHE A 99 -9.83 5.86 0.29
C PHE A 99 -10.79 4.79 -0.23
N VAL A 100 -12.09 5.11 -0.37
CA VAL A 100 -13.12 4.16 -0.78
C VAL A 100 -12.87 3.68 -2.21
N LEU A 101 -12.76 4.61 -3.16
CA LEU A 101 -12.58 4.25 -4.57
C LEU A 101 -11.13 3.92 -4.91
N GLY A 102 -10.14 4.52 -4.25
CA GLY A 102 -8.74 4.16 -4.44
C GLY A 102 -8.44 2.71 -4.07
N MET A 103 -9.07 2.18 -3.00
CA MET A 103 -8.98 0.76 -2.65
C MET A 103 -9.82 -0.14 -3.57
N ALA A 104 -10.83 0.42 -4.22
CA ALA A 104 -11.71 -0.31 -5.12
C ALA A 104 -11.20 -0.38 -6.56
N GLU A 105 -10.21 0.42 -6.95
CA GLU A 105 -9.64 0.35 -8.30
C GLU A 105 -9.05 -1.02 -8.60
N LYS A 106 -9.22 -1.48 -9.85
CA LYS A 106 -8.53 -2.68 -10.33
C LYS A 106 -7.01 -2.46 -10.24
N PRO A 107 -6.25 -3.37 -9.60
CA PRO A 107 -4.80 -3.27 -9.57
C PRO A 107 -4.19 -3.31 -10.98
N GLU A 108 -3.10 -2.57 -11.16
CA GLU A 108 -2.26 -2.67 -12.36
C GLU A 108 -1.60 -4.06 -12.47
N ILE A 109 -1.23 -4.48 -13.68
CA ILE A 109 -0.58 -5.78 -13.90
C ILE A 109 0.74 -5.82 -13.12
N GLY A 110 0.88 -6.81 -12.24
CA GLY A 110 2.05 -6.96 -11.37
C GLY A 110 2.08 -6.02 -10.17
N ALA A 111 1.01 -5.25 -9.92
CA ALA A 111 0.89 -4.34 -8.79
C ALA A 111 -0.19 -4.79 -7.79
N LEU A 112 -0.15 -4.19 -6.59
CA LEU A 112 -1.13 -4.42 -5.53
C LEU A 112 -2.20 -3.31 -5.44
N VAL A 113 -2.00 -2.21 -6.17
CA VAL A 113 -2.86 -1.02 -6.12
C VAL A 113 -3.26 -0.59 -7.53
N GLY A 114 -4.39 0.11 -7.63
CA GLY A 114 -4.86 0.69 -8.89
C GLY A 114 -4.10 1.96 -9.31
N PRO A 115 -4.40 2.48 -10.51
CA PRO A 115 -3.69 3.60 -11.13
C PRO A 115 -3.59 4.86 -10.26
N THR A 116 -4.65 5.21 -9.52
CA THR A 116 -4.68 6.43 -8.70
C THR A 116 -3.73 6.33 -7.52
N PHE A 117 -3.77 5.22 -6.78
CA PHE A 117 -2.83 5.01 -5.68
C PHE A 117 -1.41 4.75 -6.18
N ALA A 118 -1.22 4.08 -7.32
CA ALA A 118 0.10 3.97 -7.95
C ALA A 118 0.70 5.36 -8.25
N CYS A 119 -0.09 6.29 -8.81
CA CYS A 119 0.33 7.66 -9.05
C CYS A 119 0.68 8.42 -7.75
N ILE A 120 -0.19 8.37 -6.73
CA ILE A 120 0.03 9.10 -5.46
C ILE A 120 1.27 8.56 -4.75
N ILE A 121 1.36 7.23 -4.58
CA ILE A 121 2.48 6.55 -3.93
C ILE A 121 3.77 6.82 -4.71
N GLY A 122 3.76 6.60 -6.04
CA GLY A 122 4.91 6.79 -6.90
C GLY A 122 5.45 8.23 -6.88
N ARG A 123 4.57 9.23 -6.96
CA ARG A 123 4.96 10.65 -6.86
C ARG A 123 5.56 10.96 -5.49
N GLN A 124 5.01 10.42 -4.41
CA GLN A 124 5.55 10.64 -3.07
C GLN A 124 6.93 10.00 -2.91
N PHE A 125 7.09 8.73 -3.31
CA PHE A 125 8.39 8.02 -3.27
C PHE A 125 9.45 8.71 -4.15
N GLN A 126 9.07 9.24 -5.31
CA GLN A 126 9.97 10.01 -6.17
C GLN A 126 10.44 11.30 -5.47
N LYS A 127 9.53 12.04 -4.84
CA LYS A 127 9.85 13.29 -4.13
C LYS A 127 10.79 13.05 -2.96
N ILE A 128 10.54 12.04 -2.13
CA ILE A 128 11.43 11.74 -0.99
C ILE A 128 12.82 11.30 -1.48
N ARG A 129 12.91 10.47 -2.53
CA ARG A 129 14.19 10.04 -3.09
C ARG A 129 14.99 11.21 -3.67
N ARG A 130 14.35 12.09 -4.45
CA ARG A 130 15.03 13.22 -5.12
C ARG A 130 15.29 14.40 -4.19
N GLY A 131 14.43 14.61 -3.19
CA GLY A 131 14.52 15.70 -2.23
C GLY A 131 15.43 15.41 -1.05
N ASP A 132 15.81 14.15 -0.84
CA ASP A 132 16.72 13.76 0.23
C ASP A 132 18.18 13.98 -0.18
N ARG A 133 18.81 14.97 0.45
CA ARG A 133 20.25 15.25 0.29
C ARG A 133 21.11 14.03 0.67
N PHE A 134 20.65 13.22 1.61
CA PHE A 134 21.33 12.03 2.13
C PHE A 134 20.85 10.73 1.47
N TRP A 135 20.09 10.79 0.37
CA TRP A 135 19.78 9.60 -0.40
C TRP A 135 21.06 8.85 -0.73
N TYR A 136 21.12 7.55 -0.38
CA TYR A 136 22.39 6.81 -0.34
C TYR A 136 23.12 6.74 -1.68
N GLU A 137 22.41 6.85 -2.82
CA GLU A 137 23.03 6.83 -4.15
C GLU A 137 23.51 8.20 -4.64
N ASN A 138 23.31 9.27 -3.88
CA ASN A 138 23.79 10.59 -4.26
C ASN A 138 25.32 10.62 -4.28
N PHE A 139 25.88 11.39 -5.21
CA PHE A 139 27.33 11.51 -5.42
C PHE A 139 27.91 12.85 -4.92
N PHE A 140 27.08 13.73 -4.34
CA PHE A 140 27.51 15.04 -3.85
C PHE A 140 28.15 14.94 -2.46
N LEU A 141 29.39 15.40 -2.33
CA LEU A 141 30.09 15.49 -1.04
C LEU A 141 29.45 16.54 -0.11
N PRO A 142 29.56 16.37 1.22
CA PRO A 142 30.24 15.30 1.95
C PRO A 142 29.36 14.07 2.24
N SER A 143 28.14 14.00 1.69
CA SER A 143 27.14 12.98 2.05
C SER A 143 27.18 11.71 1.19
N ALA A 144 28.01 11.70 0.15
CA ALA A 144 28.15 10.57 -0.75
C ALA A 144 28.94 9.41 -0.12
N PHE A 145 28.47 8.18 -0.31
CA PHE A 145 29.28 6.99 -0.13
C PHE A 145 30.31 6.86 -1.26
N THR A 146 31.42 6.16 -0.99
CA THR A 146 32.35 5.76 -2.05
C THR A 146 31.70 4.71 -2.96
N LEU A 147 32.23 4.54 -4.19
CA LEU A 147 31.74 3.51 -5.10
C LEU A 147 31.87 2.09 -4.51
N GLU A 148 32.92 1.85 -3.74
CA GLU A 148 33.14 0.59 -3.02
C GLU A 148 32.08 0.36 -1.95
N GLN A 149 31.78 1.38 -1.14
CA GLN A 149 30.71 1.32 -0.13
C GLN A 149 29.34 1.10 -0.77
N LEU A 150 29.05 1.78 -1.89
CA LEU A 150 27.82 1.56 -2.66
C LEU A 150 27.73 0.13 -3.20
N GLY A 151 28.86 -0.43 -3.64
CA GLY A 151 28.97 -1.83 -4.06
C GLY A 151 28.56 -2.78 -2.93
N GLU A 152 29.01 -2.54 -1.70
CA GLU A 152 28.63 -3.35 -0.54
C GLU A 152 27.16 -3.15 -0.14
N ILE A 153 26.66 -1.90 -0.11
CA ILE A 153 25.26 -1.61 0.24
C ILE A 153 24.31 -2.34 -0.72
N ARG A 154 24.62 -2.37 -2.02
CA ARG A 154 23.79 -3.03 -3.04
C ARG A 154 23.72 -4.55 -2.92
N LYS A 155 24.61 -5.19 -2.17
CA LYS A 155 24.53 -6.63 -1.86
C LYS A 155 23.53 -6.95 -0.75
N THR A 156 23.04 -5.92 -0.04
CA THR A 156 22.12 -6.10 1.08
C THR A 156 20.77 -6.64 0.60
N THR A 157 20.30 -7.72 1.21
CA THR A 157 18.95 -8.24 1.05
C THR A 157 18.25 -8.32 2.40
N LEU A 158 16.93 -8.21 2.42
CA LEU A 158 16.17 -8.41 3.67
C LEU A 158 16.32 -9.85 4.18
N ALA A 159 16.53 -10.83 3.28
CA ALA A 159 16.88 -12.19 3.66
C ALA A 159 18.17 -12.25 4.51
N ARG A 160 19.22 -11.54 4.06
CA ARG A 160 20.50 -11.48 4.77
C ARG A 160 20.36 -10.81 6.14
N ILE A 161 19.63 -9.70 6.21
CA ILE A 161 19.34 -9.00 7.47
C ILE A 161 18.65 -9.95 8.46
N ILE A 162 17.68 -10.74 8.00
CA ILE A 162 17.00 -11.72 8.86
C ILE A 162 17.97 -12.81 9.33
N CYS A 163 18.80 -13.38 8.46
CA CYS A 163 19.80 -14.39 8.81
C CYS A 163 20.80 -13.90 9.86
N ASP A 164 21.34 -12.69 9.70
CA ASP A 164 22.35 -12.15 10.60
C ASP A 164 21.78 -11.81 12.00
N ASN A 165 20.46 -11.66 12.11
CA ASN A 165 19.78 -11.21 13.34
C ASN A 165 18.78 -12.23 13.92
N SER A 166 18.76 -13.47 13.43
CA SER A 166 17.86 -14.53 13.94
C SER A 166 18.63 -15.77 14.36
N ASP A 167 18.40 -16.26 15.58
CA ASP A 167 19.14 -17.40 16.14
C ASP A 167 18.71 -18.75 15.53
N GLY A 168 17.44 -18.85 15.12
CA GLY A 168 16.80 -20.09 14.67
C GLY A 168 16.50 -20.16 13.17
N ILE A 169 16.72 -19.10 12.40
CA ILE A 169 16.44 -19.09 10.95
C ILE A 169 17.73 -19.38 10.19
N ARG A 170 17.94 -20.66 9.86
CA ARG A 170 19.14 -21.12 9.14
C ARG A 170 19.00 -21.16 7.62
N GLN A 171 17.76 -21.14 7.13
CA GLN A 171 17.43 -21.20 5.71
C GLN A 171 16.31 -20.21 5.42
N ILE A 172 16.49 -19.45 4.34
CA ILE A 172 15.56 -18.43 3.87
C ILE A 172 15.68 -18.33 2.34
N GLN A 173 14.58 -17.99 1.69
CA GLN A 173 14.59 -17.73 0.25
C GLN A 173 15.20 -16.33 -0.04
N PRO A 174 15.92 -16.14 -1.17
CA PRO A 174 16.71 -14.93 -1.39
C PRO A 174 15.91 -13.61 -1.47
N ASN A 175 14.72 -13.64 -2.07
CA ASN A 175 13.83 -12.49 -2.26
C ASN A 175 12.55 -12.62 -1.43
N VAL A 176 12.61 -12.25 -0.15
CA VAL A 176 11.54 -12.42 0.85
C VAL A 176 10.14 -11.87 0.49
N PHE A 177 9.99 -11.14 -0.61
CA PHE A 177 8.71 -10.61 -1.09
C PHE A 177 8.04 -11.48 -2.17
N THR A 178 8.72 -12.50 -2.70
CA THR A 178 8.15 -13.46 -3.67
C THR A 178 7.77 -14.77 -3.00
N LEU A 179 6.87 -15.52 -3.66
CA LEU A 179 6.61 -16.90 -3.27
C LEU A 179 7.83 -17.75 -3.65
N ALA A 180 8.17 -18.72 -2.80
CA ALA A 180 9.16 -19.73 -3.18
C ALA A 180 8.60 -20.58 -4.31
N ASP A 181 9.38 -20.77 -5.36
CA ASP A 181 9.12 -21.76 -6.41
C ASP A 181 10.28 -22.77 -6.47
N ASP A 182 10.12 -23.82 -7.27
CA ASP A 182 11.13 -24.88 -7.42
C ASP A 182 12.38 -24.41 -8.21
N TYR A 183 12.38 -23.18 -8.74
CA TYR A 183 13.40 -22.65 -9.64
C TYR A 183 14.25 -21.52 -9.03
N GLY A 184 13.84 -20.98 -7.88
CA GLY A 184 14.63 -20.06 -7.04
C GLY A 184 14.06 -18.64 -6.98
#